data_AF-X6PV64-F1
#
_entry.id   AF-X6PV64-F1
#
_cell.length_a   1.000
_cell.length_b   1.000
_cell.length_c   1.000
_cell.angle_alpha   90.00
_cell.angle_beta   90.00
_cell.angle_gamma   90.00
#
_symmetry.space_group_name_H-M   'P 1'
#
loop_
_entity.id
_entity.type
_entity.pdbx_description
1 polymer ?
#
loop_
_entity_poly.entity_id
_entity_poly.type
_entity_poly.pdbx_seq_one_letter_code
_entity_poly.pdbx_strand_id
1 'polypeptide(L)'
;MEGLIFNRRMLLNQLFKPTDENYQLLKEFNETLKEVVIKNYQQSRELFYNTKKMLADSGSSLLFEGVECKIFLGKDRQYSKSNPIQGEESEMIWEILNDESYNDIYCKYGCCMSFDGYHGEEDDKTEMELMGLQDADDCWNEGLDREWSYDLHLHQHFHNLYDHTSFSIFDFIYVRDFYTKFELKFNQNT
;
A
#
# COMPACT_ATOMS: atom_id res chain seq x y z
N MET A 1 -9.79 0.08 -22.37
CA MET A 1 -10.18 0.85 -21.18
C MET A 1 -8.97 1.12 -20.28
N GLU A 2 -8.06 0.16 -20.10
CA GLU A 2 -6.75 0.37 -19.44
C GLU A 2 -6.00 1.63 -19.90
N GLY A 3 -5.84 1.84 -21.22
CA GLY A 3 -5.17 3.04 -21.73
C GLY A 3 -5.87 4.37 -21.37
N LEU A 4 -7.19 4.37 -21.15
CA LEU A 4 -7.92 5.56 -20.70
C LEU A 4 -7.64 5.85 -19.22
N ILE A 5 -7.61 4.80 -18.39
CA ILE A 5 -7.30 4.91 -16.96
C ILE A 5 -5.87 5.36 -16.74
N PHE A 6 -4.92 4.81 -17.48
CA PHE A 6 -3.53 5.25 -17.46
C PHE A 6 -3.39 6.72 -17.88
N ASN A 7 -4.01 7.12 -19.00
CA ASN A 7 -3.97 8.51 -19.44
C ASN A 7 -4.63 9.47 -18.44
N ARG A 8 -5.72 9.06 -17.79
CA ARG A 8 -6.36 9.81 -16.70
C ARG A 8 -5.38 10.02 -15.56
N ARG A 9 -4.72 8.96 -15.08
CA ARG A 9 -3.71 9.04 -14.01
C ARG A 9 -2.62 10.04 -14.38
N MET A 10 -2.05 9.94 -15.58
CA MET A 10 -1.00 10.84 -16.04
C MET A 10 -1.44 12.30 -16.08
N LEU A 11 -2.62 12.58 -16.64
CA LEU A 11 -3.16 13.93 -16.72
C LEU A 11 -3.43 14.51 -15.33
N LEU A 12 -4.04 13.74 -14.43
CA LEU A 12 -4.30 14.17 -13.07
C LEU A 12 -3.01 14.43 -12.30
N ASN A 13 -2.02 13.56 -12.38
CA ASN A 13 -0.74 13.78 -11.71
C ASN A 13 -0.03 15.05 -12.21
N GLN A 14 -0.13 15.39 -13.52
CA GLN A 14 0.42 16.66 -14.06
C GLN A 14 -0.28 17.92 -13.51
N LEU A 15 -1.53 17.79 -13.10
CA LEU A 15 -2.31 18.87 -12.48
C LEU A 15 -1.99 19.05 -11.00
N PHE A 16 -1.33 18.09 -10.36
CA PHE A 16 -0.89 18.22 -8.97
C PHE A 16 0.19 19.30 -8.85
N LYS A 17 -0.05 20.29 -7.99
CA LYS A 17 0.84 21.46 -7.81
C LYS A 17 1.45 21.49 -6.41
N PRO A 18 2.69 22.00 -6.27
CA PRO A 18 3.36 22.14 -4.98
C PRO A 18 2.76 23.32 -4.19
N THR A 19 1.58 23.12 -3.62
CA THR A 19 0.89 24.09 -2.76
C THR A 19 0.99 23.64 -1.30
N ASP A 20 0.86 24.57 -0.36
CA ASP A 20 0.86 24.25 1.09
C ASP A 20 -0.26 23.27 1.46
N GLU A 21 -1.42 23.38 0.81
CA GLU A 21 -2.55 22.47 1.01
C GLU A 21 -2.22 21.04 0.54
N ASN A 22 -1.69 20.90 -0.68
CA ASN A 22 -1.29 19.61 -1.21
C ASN A 22 -0.14 18.99 -0.40
N TYR A 23 0.75 19.83 0.13
CA TYR A 23 1.86 19.40 0.97
C TYR A 23 1.31 18.75 2.24
N GLN A 24 0.40 19.45 2.92
CA GLN A 24 -0.19 18.97 4.15
C GLN A 24 -1.03 17.70 3.93
N LEU A 25 -1.82 17.65 2.86
CA LEU A 25 -2.60 16.47 2.50
C LEU A 25 -1.70 15.26 2.21
N LEU A 26 -0.60 15.45 1.49
CA LEU A 26 0.34 14.38 1.15
C LEU A 26 1.10 13.89 2.38
N LYS A 27 1.54 14.83 3.23
CA LYS A 27 2.18 14.51 4.50
C LYS A 27 1.29 13.65 5.39
N GLU A 28 0.04 14.07 5.58
CA GLU A 28 -0.93 13.32 6.38
C GLU A 28 -1.21 11.93 5.80
N PHE A 29 -1.34 11.84 4.48
CA PHE A 29 -1.53 10.55 3.82
C PHE A 29 -0.33 9.62 4.05
N ASN A 30 0.90 10.11 3.85
CA ASN A 30 2.14 9.34 4.02
C ASN A 30 2.28 8.86 5.47
N GLU A 31 2.09 9.73 6.46
CA GLU A 31 2.17 9.33 7.88
C GLU A 31 1.07 8.34 8.27
N THR A 32 -0.17 8.52 7.79
CA THR A 32 -1.25 7.57 8.09
C THR A 32 -0.97 6.20 7.45
N LEU A 33 -0.47 6.18 6.21
CA LEU A 33 -0.11 4.93 5.54
C LEU A 33 1.05 4.22 6.25
N LYS A 34 2.06 4.97 6.71
CA LYS A 34 3.17 4.46 7.53
C LYS A 34 2.68 3.79 8.80
N GLU A 35 1.79 4.43 9.55
CA GLU A 35 1.22 3.84 10.78
C GLU A 35 0.47 2.53 10.50
N VAL A 36 -0.34 2.50 9.43
CA VAL A 36 -1.09 1.31 9.01
C VAL A 36 -0.15 0.19 8.60
N VAL A 37 0.91 0.51 7.86
CA VAL A 37 1.96 -0.42 7.50
C VAL A 37 2.63 -1.00 8.74
N ILE A 38 3.17 -0.18 9.65
CA ILE A 38 3.90 -0.65 10.83
C ILE A 38 3.00 -1.56 11.68
N LYS A 39 1.77 -1.14 11.92
CA LYS A 39 0.78 -1.94 12.67
C LYS A 39 0.52 -3.28 12.01
N ASN A 40 0.30 -3.31 10.71
CA ASN A 40 -0.01 -4.54 10.00
C ASN A 40 1.20 -5.46 9.88
N TYR A 41 2.41 -4.92 9.77
CA TYR A 41 3.64 -5.70 9.82
C TYR A 41 3.81 -6.41 11.18
N GLN A 42 3.55 -5.70 12.29
CA GLN A 42 3.54 -6.31 13.63
C GLN A 42 2.49 -7.43 13.75
N GLN A 43 1.30 -7.23 13.19
CA GLN A 43 0.23 -8.25 13.17
C GLN A 43 0.60 -9.46 12.30
N SER A 44 1.20 -9.24 11.14
CA SER A 44 1.72 -10.32 10.28
C SER A 44 2.76 -11.16 11.01
N ARG A 45 3.69 -10.53 11.72
CA ARG A 45 4.72 -11.20 12.53
C ARG A 45 4.09 -12.05 13.64
N GLU A 46 3.11 -11.52 14.36
CA GLU A 46 2.38 -12.30 15.38
C GLU A 46 1.65 -13.50 14.76
N LEU A 47 0.92 -13.29 13.66
CA LEU A 47 0.21 -14.34 12.96
C LEU A 47 1.15 -15.42 12.43
N PHE A 48 2.33 -15.05 11.94
CA PHE A 48 3.37 -15.96 11.50
C PHE A 48 3.81 -16.90 12.63
N TYR A 49 4.24 -16.34 13.78
CA TYR A 49 4.73 -17.14 14.90
C TYR A 49 3.65 -18.01 15.53
N ASN A 50 2.42 -17.49 15.66
CA ASN A 50 1.28 -18.25 16.16
C ASN A 50 0.95 -19.43 15.23
N THR A 51 0.96 -19.21 13.91
CA THR A 51 0.72 -20.26 12.91
C THR A 51 1.81 -21.33 12.96
N LYS A 52 3.09 -20.93 12.99
CA LYS A 52 4.24 -21.84 13.10
C LYS A 52 4.16 -22.72 14.34
N LYS A 53 3.82 -22.13 15.49
CA LYS A 53 3.61 -22.87 16.75
C LYS A 53 2.45 -23.85 16.66
N MET A 54 1.30 -23.42 16.15
CA MET A 54 0.12 -24.28 15.98
C MET A 54 0.39 -25.50 15.09
N LEU A 55 1.14 -25.33 14.00
CA LEU A 55 1.53 -26.43 13.10
C LEU A 55 2.48 -27.43 13.79
N ALA A 56 3.46 -26.92 14.55
CA ALA A 56 4.36 -27.76 15.34
C ALA A 56 3.61 -28.55 16.42
N ASP A 57 2.73 -27.89 17.18
CA ASP A 57 1.94 -28.50 18.26
C ASP A 57 0.96 -29.57 17.74
N SER A 58 0.45 -29.40 16.52
CA SER A 58 -0.44 -30.37 15.85
C SER A 58 0.27 -31.49 15.12
N GLY A 59 1.61 -31.46 15.01
CA GLY A 59 2.39 -32.40 14.21
C GLY A 59 2.08 -32.33 12.72
N SER A 60 1.57 -31.19 12.24
CA SER A 60 1.21 -30.98 10.83
C SER A 60 2.45 -30.95 9.94
N SER A 61 2.36 -31.57 8.76
CA SER A 61 3.40 -31.53 7.73
C SER A 61 3.19 -30.41 6.70
N LEU A 62 2.21 -29.52 6.91
CA LEU A 62 1.97 -28.39 6.01
C LEU A 62 3.21 -27.47 5.99
N LEU A 63 3.68 -27.17 4.77
CA LEU A 63 4.81 -26.28 4.54
C LEU A 63 4.33 -24.83 4.59
N PHE A 64 4.28 -24.24 5.78
CA PHE A 64 3.97 -22.83 5.95
C PHE A 64 5.14 -21.94 5.52
N GLU A 65 4.87 -20.99 4.63
CA GLU A 65 5.89 -20.13 4.01
C GLU A 65 5.89 -18.72 4.60
N GLY A 66 4.73 -18.19 5.00
CA GLY A 66 4.64 -16.80 5.41
C GLY A 66 3.24 -16.25 5.56
N VAL A 67 3.18 -14.96 5.86
CA VAL A 67 1.95 -14.17 5.91
C VAL A 67 2.07 -13.04 4.91
N GLU A 68 1.18 -13.01 3.92
CA GLU A 68 1.03 -11.85 3.04
C GLU A 68 -0.01 -10.89 3.63
N CYS A 69 0.33 -9.61 3.71
CA CYS A 69 -0.57 -8.56 4.14
C CYS A 69 -0.83 -7.57 3.00
N LYS A 70 -2.09 -7.50 2.57
CA LYS A 70 -2.55 -6.59 1.53
C LYS A 70 -3.27 -5.43 2.16
N ILE A 71 -2.81 -4.21 1.87
CA ILE A 71 -3.40 -2.97 2.36
C ILE A 71 -4.08 -2.28 1.16
N PHE A 72 -5.36 -1.99 1.29
CA PHE A 72 -6.17 -1.32 0.28
C PHE A 72 -6.64 0.02 0.82
N LEU A 73 -6.71 0.99 -0.07
CA LEU A 73 -7.23 2.33 0.20
C LEU A 73 -8.72 2.28 0.54
N GLY A 74 -9.13 3.05 1.55
CA GLY A 74 -10.50 3.17 1.98
C GLY A 74 -10.94 2.00 2.87
N LYS A 75 -11.66 2.32 3.95
CA LYS A 75 -12.35 1.28 4.72
C LYS A 75 -13.35 0.54 3.83
N ASP A 76 -13.33 -0.78 3.89
CA ASP A 76 -14.15 -1.66 3.03
C ASP A 76 -14.02 -1.34 1.53
N ARG A 77 -12.87 -0.77 1.12
CA ARG A 77 -12.57 -0.29 -0.23
C ARG A 77 -13.56 0.77 -0.75
N GLN A 78 -14.16 1.56 0.15
CA GLN A 78 -15.09 2.63 -0.19
C GLN A 78 -14.36 3.93 -0.55
N TYR A 79 -14.99 4.75 -1.39
CA TYR A 79 -14.48 6.07 -1.73
C TYR A 79 -14.42 6.97 -0.49
N SER A 80 -13.31 7.72 -0.34
CA SER A 80 -13.11 8.55 0.85
C SER A 80 -14.12 9.68 0.92
N LYS A 81 -14.87 9.74 2.04
CA LYS A 81 -15.78 10.86 2.34
C LYS A 81 -15.06 12.17 2.60
N SER A 82 -13.75 12.13 2.82
CA SER A 82 -12.90 13.31 2.97
C SER A 82 -12.48 13.92 1.63
N ASN A 83 -12.73 13.23 0.50
CA ASN A 83 -12.46 13.81 -0.80
C ASN A 83 -13.42 14.99 -1.05
N PRO A 84 -12.95 16.18 -1.46
CA PRO A 84 -13.82 17.33 -1.71
C PRO A 84 -14.75 17.12 -2.92
N ILE A 85 -14.39 16.23 -3.84
CA ILE A 85 -15.23 15.84 -4.97
C ILE A 85 -16.04 14.63 -4.51
N GLN A 86 -17.37 14.76 -4.47
CA GLN A 86 -18.29 13.71 -4.08
C GLN A 86 -19.37 13.57 -5.16
N GLY A 87 -19.89 12.36 -5.35
CA GLY A 87 -20.95 12.07 -6.31
C GLY A 87 -20.77 10.73 -7.03
N GLU A 88 -21.80 10.35 -7.78
CA GLU A 88 -21.89 9.07 -8.50
C GLU A 88 -20.70 8.87 -9.45
N GLU A 89 -20.29 9.90 -10.19
CA GLU A 89 -19.16 9.78 -11.13
C GLU A 89 -17.83 9.50 -10.42
N SER A 90 -17.55 10.16 -9.28
CA SER A 90 -16.34 9.90 -8.49
C SER A 90 -16.35 8.50 -7.86
N GLU A 91 -17.51 8.04 -7.39
CA GLU A 91 -17.68 6.69 -6.86
C GLU A 91 -17.50 5.63 -7.95
N MET A 92 -18.07 5.84 -9.15
CA MET A 92 -17.88 4.95 -10.30
C MET A 92 -16.41 4.86 -10.73
N ILE A 93 -15.70 5.99 -10.78
CA ILE A 93 -14.26 5.98 -11.09
C ILE A 93 -13.50 5.19 -10.01
N TRP A 94 -13.85 5.39 -8.73
CA TRP A 94 -13.25 4.65 -7.63
C TRP A 94 -13.48 3.14 -7.73
N GLU A 95 -14.70 2.72 -8.08
CA GLU A 95 -15.04 1.31 -8.32
C GLU A 95 -14.20 0.72 -9.45
N ILE A 96 -14.06 1.44 -10.57
CA ILE A 96 -13.22 1.03 -11.71
C ILE A 96 -11.75 0.88 -11.27
N LEU A 97 -11.23 1.79 -10.44
CA LEU A 97 -9.86 1.70 -9.92
C LEU A 97 -9.66 0.55 -8.92
N ASN A 98 -10.74 0.00 -8.36
CA ASN A 98 -10.74 -1.17 -7.49
C ASN A 98 -11.11 -2.48 -8.22
N ASP A 99 -11.31 -2.44 -9.54
CA ASP A 99 -11.59 -3.60 -10.39
C ASP A 99 -10.28 -4.18 -10.95
N GLU A 100 -10.09 -5.50 -10.80
CA GLU A 100 -8.90 -6.22 -11.26
C GLU A 100 -8.69 -6.11 -12.77
N SER A 101 -9.75 -5.90 -13.56
CA SER A 101 -9.70 -5.76 -15.01
C SER A 101 -8.99 -4.48 -15.46
N TYR A 102 -8.81 -3.50 -14.56
CA TYR A 102 -8.22 -2.19 -14.87
C TYR A 102 -7.07 -1.77 -13.93
N ASN A 103 -6.93 -2.45 -12.80
CA ASN A 103 -5.89 -2.19 -11.82
C ASN A 103 -5.43 -3.50 -11.15
N ASP A 104 -4.97 -4.44 -11.99
CA ASP A 104 -4.71 -5.81 -11.57
C ASP A 104 -3.63 -5.91 -10.47
N ILE A 105 -2.55 -5.14 -10.59
CA ILE A 105 -1.46 -5.05 -9.60
C ILE A 105 -2.04 -4.64 -8.25
N TYR A 106 -2.82 -3.55 -8.21
CA TYR A 106 -3.42 -3.09 -6.96
C TYR A 106 -4.43 -4.09 -6.40
N CYS A 107 -5.26 -4.73 -7.22
CA CYS A 107 -6.25 -5.69 -6.73
C CYS A 107 -5.62 -6.97 -6.20
N LYS A 108 -4.51 -7.43 -6.80
CA LYS A 108 -3.78 -8.62 -6.36
C LYS A 108 -2.96 -8.37 -5.11
N TYR A 109 -2.32 -7.20 -5.02
CA TYR A 109 -1.26 -6.94 -4.05
C TYR A 109 -1.61 -5.78 -3.08
N GLY A 110 -2.40 -4.80 -3.49
CA GLY A 110 -2.61 -3.56 -2.73
C GLY A 110 -1.30 -2.77 -2.58
N CYS A 111 -1.15 -2.01 -1.50
CA CYS A 111 0.15 -1.46 -1.04
C CYS A 111 0.99 -2.56 -0.37
N CYS A 112 1.12 -3.71 -1.02
CA CYS A 112 1.49 -4.99 -0.40
C CYS A 112 2.72 -4.92 0.50
N MET A 113 2.67 -5.74 1.55
CA MET A 113 3.85 -6.18 2.28
C MET A 113 3.75 -7.67 2.53
N SER A 114 4.86 -8.38 2.39
CA SER A 114 4.97 -9.76 2.82
C SER A 114 5.82 -9.86 4.09
N PHE A 115 5.43 -10.75 4.98
CA PHE A 115 6.27 -11.27 6.06
C PHE A 115 6.54 -12.73 5.71
N ASP A 116 7.63 -12.95 4.99
CA ASP A 116 8.00 -14.27 4.49
C ASP A 116 9.12 -14.84 5.36
N GLY A 117 9.04 -16.12 5.70
CA GLY A 117 10.16 -16.85 6.28
C GLY A 117 11.06 -17.45 5.19
N TYR A 118 11.16 -16.81 4.02
CA TYR A 118 11.79 -17.40 2.85
C TYR A 118 13.27 -17.67 3.15
N HIS A 119 13.70 -18.93 2.95
CA HIS A 119 15.04 -19.44 3.25
C HIS A 119 15.43 -19.59 4.74
N GLY A 120 14.49 -19.49 5.67
CA GLY A 120 14.78 -19.78 7.09
C GLY A 120 15.46 -18.64 7.84
N GLU A 121 15.59 -17.47 7.22
CA GLU A 121 15.90 -16.21 7.92
C GLU A 121 14.58 -15.54 8.30
N GLU A 122 14.49 -15.11 9.56
CA GLU A 122 13.34 -14.36 10.05
C GLU A 122 13.39 -12.95 9.45
N ASP A 123 12.37 -12.56 8.70
CA ASP A 123 12.24 -11.23 8.11
C ASP A 123 11.90 -10.21 9.20
N ASP A 124 12.84 -9.91 10.11
CA ASP A 124 12.69 -8.93 11.20
C ASP A 124 13.27 -7.57 10.77
N LYS A 125 12.60 -6.94 9.81
CA LYS A 125 12.92 -5.61 9.29
C LYS A 125 12.74 -4.57 10.39
N THR A 126 13.69 -3.65 10.47
CA THR A 126 13.50 -2.37 11.17
C THR A 126 12.42 -1.54 10.47
N GLU A 127 11.84 -0.55 11.17
CA GLU A 127 10.87 0.35 10.55
C GLU A 127 11.46 1.09 9.33
N MET A 128 12.75 1.45 9.37
CA MET A 128 13.43 2.10 8.25
C MET A 128 13.54 1.18 7.04
N GLU A 129 13.88 -0.10 7.25
CA GLU A 129 13.92 -1.10 6.17
C GLU A 129 12.54 -1.39 5.60
N LEU A 130 11.53 -1.45 6.47
CA LEU A 130 10.15 -1.60 6.06
C LEU A 130 9.70 -0.41 5.21
N MET A 131 10.09 0.81 5.56
CA MET A 131 9.73 2.03 4.81
C MET A 131 10.55 2.24 3.55
N GLY A 132 11.71 1.59 3.39
CA GLY A 132 12.68 1.92 2.35
C GLY A 132 13.30 3.31 2.59
N LEU A 133 13.62 3.63 3.85
CA LEU A 133 14.17 4.91 4.30
C LEU A 133 15.47 4.69 5.12
N GLN A 134 16.38 3.86 4.63
CA GLN A 134 17.59 3.47 5.36
C GLN A 134 18.68 4.56 5.31
N ASP A 135 18.75 5.33 4.23
CA ASP A 135 19.66 6.45 4.07
C ASP A 135 18.95 7.77 4.42
N ALA A 136 19.72 8.74 4.95
CA ALA A 136 19.18 10.03 5.39
C ALA A 136 18.55 10.85 4.24
N ASP A 137 18.97 10.58 3.01
CA ASP A 137 18.47 11.23 1.80
C ASP A 137 17.36 10.44 1.09
N ASP A 138 16.92 9.31 1.66
CA ASP A 138 15.85 8.50 1.06
C ASP A 138 14.51 9.26 1.11
N CYS A 139 13.93 9.42 -0.07
CA CYS A 139 12.60 9.95 -0.28
C CYS A 139 12.09 9.49 -1.65
N TRP A 140 11.01 8.71 -1.66
CA TRP A 140 10.43 8.13 -2.88
C TRP A 140 9.46 9.10 -3.56
N ASN A 141 9.98 10.27 -3.93
CA ASN A 141 9.22 11.38 -4.51
C ASN A 141 9.35 11.50 -6.04
N GLU A 142 9.70 10.41 -6.72
CA GLU A 142 9.77 10.39 -8.18
C GLU A 142 8.44 10.86 -8.80
N GLY A 143 8.52 11.77 -9.77
CA GLY A 143 7.34 12.35 -10.41
C GLY A 143 6.73 13.56 -9.69
N LEU A 144 7.23 13.91 -8.50
CA LEU A 144 6.88 15.14 -7.78
C LEU A 144 8.01 16.18 -7.86
N ASP A 145 7.71 17.40 -7.40
CA ASP A 145 8.73 18.42 -7.20
C ASP A 145 9.65 18.01 -6.04
N ARG A 146 10.93 17.77 -6.35
CA ARG A 146 11.89 17.19 -5.41
C ARG A 146 12.22 18.10 -4.25
N GLU A 147 12.36 19.40 -4.49
CA GLU A 147 12.70 20.36 -3.42
C GLU A 147 11.52 20.54 -2.48
N TRP A 148 10.32 20.65 -3.03
CA TRP A 148 9.08 20.83 -2.27
C TRP A 148 8.70 19.60 -1.42
N SER A 149 9.02 18.39 -1.88
CA SER A 149 8.64 17.14 -1.20
C SER A 149 9.79 16.47 -0.43
N TYR A 150 10.97 17.09 -0.38
CA TYR A 150 12.17 16.47 0.20
C TYR A 150 11.97 16.01 1.64
N ASP A 151 11.38 16.87 2.48
CA ASP A 151 11.19 16.62 3.92
C ASP A 151 9.93 15.80 4.26
N LEU A 152 9.17 15.38 3.26
CA LEU A 152 8.03 14.49 3.44
C LEU A 152 8.46 13.05 3.70
N HIS A 153 9.70 12.69 3.35
CA HIS A 153 10.23 11.33 3.46
C HIS A 153 9.22 10.28 2.96
N LEU A 154 8.74 10.48 1.72
CA LEU A 154 7.77 9.58 1.11
C LEU A 154 8.36 8.17 1.07
N HIS A 155 7.64 7.20 1.62
CA HIS A 155 8.17 5.84 1.79
C HIS A 155 7.73 4.94 0.63
N GLN A 156 8.41 3.79 0.46
CA GLN A 156 8.19 2.89 -0.70
C GLN A 156 6.72 2.49 -0.94
N HIS A 157 5.90 2.36 0.11
CA HIS A 157 4.48 2.00 -0.05
C HIS A 157 3.64 3.11 -0.69
N PHE A 158 4.00 4.38 -0.47
CA PHE A 158 3.41 5.50 -1.22
C PHE A 158 3.82 5.39 -2.69
N HIS A 159 5.10 5.14 -2.96
CA HIS A 159 5.61 5.01 -4.33
C HIS A 159 4.94 3.88 -5.08
N ASN A 160 4.72 2.72 -4.44
CA ASN A 160 4.00 1.61 -5.06
C ASN A 160 2.59 2.01 -5.51
N LEU A 161 1.86 2.78 -4.70
CA LEU A 161 0.57 3.33 -5.11
C LEU A 161 0.73 4.33 -6.25
N TYR A 162 1.63 5.29 -6.10
CA TYR A 162 1.78 6.41 -7.00
C TYR A 162 2.29 6.00 -8.39
N ASP A 163 3.23 5.07 -8.45
CA ASP A 163 3.95 4.70 -9.68
C ASP A 163 3.45 3.41 -10.34
N HIS A 164 3.08 2.41 -9.54
CA HIS A 164 2.77 1.05 -10.03
C HIS A 164 1.28 0.72 -10.13
N THR A 165 0.39 1.63 -9.74
CA THR A 165 -1.06 1.42 -9.86
C THR A 165 -1.71 2.38 -10.85
N SER A 166 -3.00 2.15 -11.11
CA SER A 166 -3.85 3.03 -11.90
C SER A 166 -4.33 4.28 -11.15
N PHE A 167 -4.03 4.43 -9.86
CA PHE A 167 -4.43 5.61 -9.09
C PHE A 167 -3.59 6.85 -9.43
N SER A 168 -4.24 8.01 -9.50
CA SER A 168 -3.58 9.30 -9.39
C SER A 168 -3.46 9.73 -7.93
N ILE A 169 -2.58 10.69 -7.65
CA ILE A 169 -2.44 11.25 -6.30
C ILE A 169 -3.76 11.82 -5.77
N PHE A 170 -4.58 12.45 -6.63
CA PHE A 170 -5.89 12.99 -6.23
C PHE A 170 -6.89 11.92 -5.79
N ASP A 171 -6.72 10.67 -6.24
CA ASP A 171 -7.62 9.60 -5.87
C ASP A 171 -7.41 9.17 -4.42
N PHE A 172 -6.15 9.15 -3.96
CA PHE A 172 -5.80 8.55 -2.67
C PHE A 172 -5.35 9.56 -1.61
N ILE A 173 -4.93 10.78 -1.97
CA ILE A 173 -4.38 11.75 -1.00
C ILE A 173 -5.37 12.16 0.10
N TYR A 174 -6.68 11.92 -0.10
CA TYR A 174 -7.75 12.16 0.89
C TYR A 174 -8.13 10.92 1.71
N VAL A 175 -7.51 9.78 1.45
CA VAL A 175 -7.78 8.54 2.18
C VAL A 175 -7.09 8.60 3.54
N ARG A 176 -7.81 8.25 4.61
CA ARG A 176 -7.30 8.19 5.99
C ARG A 176 -7.61 6.87 6.67
N ASP A 177 -8.37 6.00 6.02
CA ASP A 177 -8.70 4.67 6.49
C ASP A 177 -8.39 3.63 5.40
N PHE A 178 -8.13 2.41 5.83
CA PHE A 178 -7.60 1.36 4.97
C PHE A 178 -8.26 0.03 5.29
N TYR A 179 -8.47 -0.78 4.27
CA TYR A 179 -8.89 -2.16 4.40
C TYR A 179 -7.67 -3.08 4.33
N THR A 180 -7.50 -3.96 5.31
CA THR A 180 -6.37 -4.90 5.35
C THR A 180 -6.85 -6.34 5.23
N LYS A 181 -6.15 -7.14 4.43
CA LYS A 181 -6.38 -8.58 4.28
C LYS A 181 -5.08 -9.34 4.55
N PHE A 182 -5.15 -10.32 5.45
CA PHE A 182 -4.05 -11.25 5.73
C PHE A 182 -4.30 -12.58 5.02
N GLU A 183 -3.27 -13.13 4.38
CA GLU A 183 -3.29 -14.43 3.72
C GLU A 183 -2.13 -15.28 4.22
N LEU A 184 -2.43 -16.47 4.77
CA LEU A 184 -1.41 -17.46 5.11
C LEU A 184 -0.93 -18.16 3.84
N LYS A 185 0.38 -18.17 3.60
CA LYS A 185 0.98 -18.86 2.45
C LYS A 185 1.50 -20.22 2.86
N PHE A 186 1.11 -21.22 2.09
CA PHE A 186 1.57 -22.59 2.25
C PHE A 186 2.07 -23.10 0.90
N ASN A 187 3.25 -23.72 0.89
CA ASN A 187 3.74 -24.38 -0.31
C ASN A 187 2.85 -25.58 -0.61
N GLN A 188 2.20 -25.56 -1.76
CA GLN A 188 1.62 -26.77 -2.31
C GLN A 188 2.72 -27.41 -3.16
N ASN A 189 3.35 -28.46 -2.65
CA ASN A 189 4.09 -29.38 -3.51
C ASN A 189 3.11 -29.93 -4.55
N THR A 190 3.07 -29.33 -5.74
CA THR A 190 2.48 -29.90 -6.97
C THR A 190 3.59 -30.16 -7.96
#